data_AF-A0A127VHH2-F1
#
_entry.id   AF-A0A127VHH2-F1
#
_cell.length_a   1.000
_cell.length_b   1.000
_cell.length_c   1.000
_cell.angle_alpha   90.00
_cell.angle_beta   90.00
_cell.angle_gamma   90.00
#
_symmetry.space_group_name_H-M   'P 1'
#
loop_
_entity.id
_entity.type
_entity.pdbx_description
1 polymer ?
#
loop_
_entity_poly.entity_id
_entity_poly.type
_entity_poly.pdbx_seq_one_letter_code
_entity_poly.pdbx_strand_id
1 'polypeptide(L)'
;MKTQFKNFSTKLILTLIFIAGLSSYSKAEDIRMVIKEERANCTGMGPQTCYLVKYTASKDWEFLYGGILGFSYQPGYRYTLLVSRTKRANVPADASSYSYKVKRVLKRQKISRGIESTITNTAEANFIFNHKWNLIQLNGITQEESPAYLIFHREDQRFNGSAGCNSIFGSYEFSKGAITFKQIGSTMMACSEEKMKLENDFVNLLNDKTFRYDIADQTLNFYLGNKLVAMFGMSGLETGNP
;
A
#
# COMPACT_ATOMS: atom_id res chain seq x y z
N MET A 1 47.87 -50.21 -79.57
CA MET A 1 46.84 -51.24 -79.32
C MET A 1 45.92 -50.70 -78.22
N LYS A 2 44.86 -49.98 -78.60
CA LYS A 2 43.46 -50.45 -78.67
C LYS A 2 42.81 -50.78 -77.30
N THR A 3 41.95 -49.86 -76.86
CA THR A 3 40.56 -50.05 -76.33
C THR A 3 40.36 -50.76 -74.96
N GLN A 4 39.33 -50.52 -74.13
CA GLN A 4 38.03 -49.83 -74.18
C GLN A 4 37.58 -49.51 -72.72
N PHE A 5 36.64 -48.57 -72.57
CA PHE A 5 35.83 -48.25 -71.36
C PHE A 5 34.91 -49.41 -70.89
N LYS A 6 34.51 -49.44 -69.59
CA LYS A 6 33.10 -49.58 -69.13
C LYS A 6 32.86 -49.50 -67.60
N ASN A 7 31.98 -48.55 -67.25
CA ASN A 7 30.83 -48.54 -66.32
C ASN A 7 30.91 -48.85 -64.81
N PHE A 8 30.67 -47.78 -64.04
CA PHE A 8 29.54 -47.55 -63.11
C PHE A 8 29.09 -48.68 -62.15
N SER A 9 29.32 -48.47 -60.85
CA SER A 9 28.37 -48.86 -59.80
C SER A 9 28.56 -47.98 -58.57
N THR A 10 27.75 -46.93 -58.48
CA THR A 10 27.56 -46.07 -57.31
C THR A 10 27.02 -46.90 -56.15
N LYS A 11 27.86 -47.20 -55.14
CA LYS A 11 27.39 -47.70 -53.85
C LYS A 11 26.91 -46.51 -53.01
N LEU A 12 25.60 -46.33 -53.02
CA LEU A 12 24.84 -45.46 -52.14
C LEU A 12 25.02 -45.94 -50.68
N ILE A 13 25.94 -45.32 -49.93
CA ILE A 13 26.02 -45.52 -48.48
C ILE A 13 24.93 -44.64 -47.87
N LEU A 14 23.80 -45.26 -47.56
CA LEU A 14 22.69 -44.66 -46.83
C LEU A 14 23.17 -44.34 -45.41
N THR A 15 23.69 -43.14 -45.21
CA THR A 15 24.01 -42.62 -43.87
C THR A 15 22.67 -42.34 -43.20
N LEU A 16 22.27 -43.22 -42.27
CA LEU A 16 21.12 -42.98 -41.39
C LEU A 16 21.48 -41.79 -40.50
N ILE A 17 21.21 -40.57 -40.96
CA ILE A 17 21.25 -39.38 -40.11
C ILE A 17 20.11 -39.56 -39.12
N PHE A 18 20.43 -40.12 -37.95
CA PHE A 18 19.57 -40.05 -36.78
C PHE A 18 19.53 -38.57 -36.40
N ILE A 19 18.59 -37.83 -37.00
CA ILE A 19 18.25 -36.48 -36.55
C ILE A 19 17.65 -36.67 -35.16
N ALA A 20 18.51 -36.71 -34.15
CA ALA A 20 18.12 -36.38 -32.80
C ALA A 20 17.58 -34.95 -32.89
N GLY A 21 16.27 -34.83 -33.02
CA GLY A 21 15.58 -33.56 -32.91
C GLY A 21 15.98 -32.98 -31.56
N LEU A 22 16.91 -32.03 -31.57
CA LEU A 22 17.22 -31.17 -30.45
C LEU A 22 15.99 -30.28 -30.26
N SER A 23 14.97 -30.87 -29.65
CA SER A 23 13.87 -30.15 -29.02
C SER A 23 14.53 -29.15 -28.10
N SER A 24 14.54 -27.88 -28.50
CA SER A 24 15.02 -26.78 -27.66
C SER A 24 14.09 -26.67 -26.46
N TYR A 25 14.30 -27.51 -25.46
CA TYR A 25 13.56 -27.48 -24.21
C TYR A 25 14.00 -26.18 -23.54
N SER A 26 13.15 -25.15 -23.60
CA SER A 26 13.41 -23.91 -22.87
C SER A 26 13.51 -24.25 -21.39
N LYS A 27 14.74 -24.34 -20.88
CA LYS A 27 15.01 -24.60 -19.46
C LYS A 27 14.40 -23.50 -18.62
N ALA A 28 13.55 -23.87 -17.66
CA ALA A 28 12.99 -22.94 -16.71
C ALA A 28 14.07 -22.53 -15.69
N GLU A 29 14.16 -21.25 -15.39
CA GLU A 29 15.12 -20.67 -14.43
C GLU A 29 14.37 -20.11 -13.23
N ASP A 30 14.85 -20.40 -12.03
CA ASP A 30 14.29 -19.86 -10.80
C ASP A 30 14.87 -18.46 -10.53
N ILE A 31 14.01 -17.45 -10.47
CA ILE A 31 14.42 -16.08 -10.20
C ILE A 31 13.59 -15.47 -9.08
N ARG A 32 14.20 -14.51 -8.39
CA ARG A 32 13.50 -13.62 -7.46
C ARG A 32 13.05 -12.37 -8.22
N MET A 33 11.80 -11.97 -8.01
CA MET A 33 11.28 -10.69 -8.48
C MET A 33 10.49 -10.00 -7.38
N VAL A 34 10.53 -8.68 -7.37
CA VAL A 34 9.67 -7.84 -6.53
C VAL A 34 8.54 -7.30 -7.40
N ILE A 35 7.30 -7.34 -6.91
CA ILE A 35 6.12 -6.76 -7.57
C ILE A 35 5.67 -5.54 -6.77
N LYS A 36 5.53 -4.41 -7.45
CA LYS A 36 5.06 -3.14 -6.86
C LYS A 36 3.59 -3.24 -6.43
N GLU A 37 3.26 -2.46 -5.42
CA GLU A 37 1.95 -2.34 -4.79
C GLU A 37 0.87 -1.73 -5.66
N GLU A 38 1.26 -1.17 -6.81
CA GLU A 38 0.39 -0.57 -7.81
C GLU A 38 0.68 -1.19 -9.18
N ARG A 39 -0.38 -1.37 -9.97
CA ARG A 39 -0.25 -1.63 -11.40
C ARG A 39 -0.24 -0.32 -12.16
N ALA A 40 0.43 -0.30 -13.29
CA ALA A 40 0.51 0.86 -14.15
C ALA A 40 -0.14 0.58 -15.49
N ASN A 41 -0.73 1.63 -16.09
CA ASN A 41 -1.24 1.57 -17.45
C ASN A 41 -0.07 1.30 -18.40
N CYS A 42 -0.24 0.32 -19.27
CA CYS A 42 0.76 -0.08 -20.25
C CYS A 42 0.05 -0.49 -21.54
N THR A 43 0.79 -0.48 -22.65
CA THR A 43 0.27 -0.86 -23.97
C THR A 43 1.06 -2.04 -24.51
N GLY A 44 0.35 -3.11 -24.89
CA GLY A 44 0.87 -4.25 -25.64
C GLY A 44 0.00 -4.45 -26.89
N MET A 45 -0.67 -5.60 -27.00
CA MET A 45 -1.76 -5.85 -27.96
C MET A 45 -3.07 -5.07 -27.64
N GLY A 46 -2.97 -3.88 -27.04
CA GLY A 46 -4.08 -3.06 -26.57
C GLY A 46 -3.83 -2.39 -25.20
N PRO A 47 -4.71 -1.45 -24.78
CA PRO A 47 -4.65 -0.83 -23.46
C PRO A 47 -4.91 -1.86 -22.35
N GLN A 48 -4.01 -1.94 -21.37
CA GLN A 48 -4.15 -2.83 -20.22
C GLN A 48 -3.41 -2.28 -18.98
N THR A 49 -3.53 -2.99 -17.85
CA THR A 49 -2.71 -2.71 -16.66
C THR A 49 -1.65 -3.80 -16.49
N CYS A 50 -0.39 -3.37 -16.39
CA CYS A 50 0.75 -4.27 -16.19
C CYS A 50 1.24 -4.23 -14.75
N TYR A 51 1.92 -5.31 -14.36
CA TYR A 51 2.73 -5.27 -13.15
C TYR A 51 3.96 -4.41 -13.37
N LEU A 52 4.35 -3.65 -12.34
CA LEU A 52 5.69 -3.10 -12.22
C LEU A 52 6.51 -4.09 -11.40
N VAL A 53 7.59 -4.60 -12.00
CA VAL A 53 8.47 -5.59 -11.38
C VAL A 53 9.90 -5.09 -11.29
N LYS A 54 10.64 -5.58 -10.30
CA LYS A 54 12.07 -5.34 -10.18
C LYS A 54 12.79 -6.66 -9.99
N TYR A 55 13.65 -7.02 -10.93
CA TYR A 55 14.51 -8.20 -10.83
C TYR A 55 15.72 -7.90 -9.97
N THR A 56 16.38 -8.94 -9.45
CA THR A 56 17.57 -8.79 -8.59
C THR A 56 18.67 -7.95 -9.24
N ALA A 57 18.86 -8.06 -10.56
CA ALA A 57 19.89 -7.33 -11.30
C ALA A 57 19.42 -5.97 -11.85
N SER A 58 18.12 -5.64 -11.74
CA SER A 58 17.56 -4.42 -12.32
C SER A 58 17.72 -3.24 -11.37
N LYS A 59 18.16 -2.10 -11.90
CA LYS A 59 18.26 -0.84 -11.14
C LYS A 59 16.89 -0.17 -10.99
N ASP A 60 16.05 -0.26 -12.01
CA ASP A 60 14.74 0.40 -12.07
C ASP A 60 13.57 -0.60 -12.10
N TRP A 61 12.34 -0.07 -12.02
CA TRP A 61 11.12 -0.85 -12.21
C TRP A 61 10.86 -1.06 -13.70
N GLU A 62 10.45 -2.28 -14.06
CA GLU A 62 10.16 -2.69 -15.42
C GLU A 62 8.71 -3.14 -15.54
N PHE A 63 8.11 -2.94 -16.70
CA PHE A 63 6.77 -3.46 -16.98
C PHE A 63 6.84 -4.95 -17.28
N LEU A 64 6.04 -5.75 -16.57
CA LEU A 64 5.79 -7.15 -16.93
C LEU A 64 4.45 -7.23 -17.66
N TYR A 65 4.55 -7.45 -18.97
CA TYR A 65 3.39 -7.67 -19.83
C TYR A 65 2.88 -9.11 -19.67
N GLY A 66 1.58 -9.26 -19.44
CA GLY A 66 0.95 -10.55 -19.18
C GLY A 66 0.85 -10.92 -17.69
N GLY A 67 0.41 -12.16 -17.44
CA GLY A 67 0.18 -12.67 -16.09
C GLY A 67 1.36 -13.46 -15.52
N ILE A 68 1.29 -13.72 -14.21
CA ILE A 68 2.16 -14.68 -13.51
C ILE A 68 1.25 -15.83 -13.07
N LEU A 69 1.48 -17.04 -13.60
CA LEU A 69 0.63 -18.19 -13.33
C LEU A 69 0.69 -18.56 -11.84
N GLY A 70 -0.49 -18.68 -11.22
CA GLY A 70 -0.61 -18.98 -9.79
C GLY A 70 -0.37 -17.78 -8.86
N PHE A 71 -0.30 -16.55 -9.40
CA PHE A 71 -0.20 -15.34 -8.60
C PHE A 71 -1.55 -14.59 -8.54
N SER A 72 -2.09 -14.46 -7.33
CA SER A 72 -3.28 -13.64 -7.06
C SER A 72 -2.85 -12.31 -6.45
N TYR A 73 -2.78 -11.28 -7.28
CA TYR A 73 -2.40 -9.93 -6.87
C TYR A 73 -3.50 -9.24 -6.05
N GLN A 74 -3.11 -8.53 -5.00
CA GLN A 74 -3.98 -7.60 -4.27
C GLN A 74 -3.37 -6.20 -4.32
N PRO A 75 -4.14 -5.17 -4.73
CA PRO A 75 -3.69 -3.78 -4.69
C PRO A 75 -3.20 -3.37 -3.29
N GLY A 76 -2.18 -2.51 -3.23
CA GLY A 76 -1.64 -1.99 -1.97
C GLY A 76 -0.66 -2.91 -1.25
N TYR A 77 -0.26 -4.04 -1.85
CA TYR A 77 0.78 -4.92 -1.31
C TYR A 77 1.99 -5.02 -2.23
N ARG A 78 3.18 -4.88 -1.67
CA ARG A 78 4.44 -5.22 -2.33
C ARG A 78 4.80 -6.66 -2.04
N TYR A 79 5.11 -7.41 -3.09
CA TYR A 79 5.43 -8.83 -3.01
C TYR A 79 6.88 -9.07 -3.39
N THR A 80 7.53 -10.04 -2.75
CA THR A 80 8.76 -10.67 -3.24
C THR A 80 8.44 -12.11 -3.55
N LEU A 81 8.56 -12.50 -4.81
CA LEU A 81 8.24 -13.85 -5.29
C LEU A 81 9.50 -14.60 -5.69
N LEU A 82 9.48 -15.91 -5.47
CA LEU A 82 10.30 -16.86 -6.21
C LEU A 82 9.44 -17.43 -7.33
N VAL A 83 9.85 -17.23 -8.57
CA VAL A 83 9.13 -17.68 -9.76
C VAL A 83 10.03 -18.59 -10.60
N SER A 84 9.41 -19.47 -11.38
CA SER A 84 10.05 -20.17 -12.48
C SER A 84 9.80 -19.38 -13.77
N ARG A 85 10.86 -18.91 -14.42
CA ARG A 85 10.85 -18.13 -15.66
C ARG A 85 11.23 -19.04 -16.83
N THR A 86 10.40 -19.08 -17.87
CA THR A 86 10.62 -19.91 -19.07
C THR A 86 10.65 -19.01 -20.31
N LYS A 87 11.65 -19.16 -21.17
CA LYS A 87 11.77 -18.39 -22.42
C LYS A 87 10.77 -18.94 -23.44
N ARG A 88 9.95 -18.07 -24.03
CA ARG A 88 8.96 -18.46 -25.02
C ARG A 88 9.61 -18.50 -26.41
N ALA A 89 9.25 -19.50 -27.22
CA ALA A 89 9.62 -19.57 -28.63
C ALA A 89 8.61 -18.76 -29.48
N ASN A 90 9.06 -18.16 -30.58
CA ASN A 90 8.21 -17.48 -31.57
C ASN A 90 7.29 -16.41 -30.98
N VAL A 91 7.84 -15.49 -30.19
CA VAL A 91 7.09 -14.40 -29.56
C VAL A 91 7.02 -13.18 -30.48
N PRO A 92 5.83 -12.61 -30.74
CA PRO A 92 5.69 -11.32 -31.41
C PRO A 92 6.46 -10.19 -30.72
N ALA A 93 6.87 -9.16 -31.46
CA ALA A 93 7.73 -8.08 -30.95
C ALA A 93 7.13 -7.29 -29.78
N ASP A 94 5.81 -7.34 -29.60
CA ASP A 94 5.02 -6.61 -28.61
C ASP A 94 4.63 -7.45 -27.38
N ALA A 95 5.12 -8.68 -27.27
CA ALA A 95 4.81 -9.59 -26.17
C ALA A 95 6.05 -9.98 -25.35
N SER A 96 5.88 -10.24 -24.05
CA SER A 96 6.97 -10.66 -23.16
C SER A 96 7.72 -11.89 -23.71
N SER A 97 9.04 -11.84 -23.83
CA SER A 97 9.82 -13.01 -24.28
C SER A 97 9.82 -14.19 -23.27
N TYR A 98 9.23 -13.99 -22.09
CA TYR A 98 9.19 -14.96 -21.00
C TYR A 98 7.78 -15.21 -20.47
N SER A 99 7.54 -16.40 -19.93
CA SER A 99 6.40 -16.74 -19.07
C SER A 99 6.88 -17.01 -17.63
N TYR A 100 5.98 -16.79 -16.66
CA TYR A 100 6.30 -16.87 -15.24
C TYR A 100 5.28 -17.73 -14.50
N LYS A 101 5.76 -18.62 -13.63
CA LYS A 101 4.94 -19.42 -12.70
C LYS A 101 5.41 -19.21 -11.27
N VAL A 102 4.51 -18.92 -10.34
CA VAL A 102 4.86 -18.80 -8.91
C VAL A 102 5.34 -20.14 -8.38
N LYS A 103 6.50 -20.14 -7.72
CA LYS A 103 6.94 -21.26 -6.87
C LYS A 103 6.65 -20.98 -5.42
N ARG A 104 6.93 -19.75 -4.96
CA ARG A 104 6.73 -19.35 -3.56
C ARG A 104 6.59 -17.84 -3.42
N VAL A 105 5.68 -17.39 -2.56
CA VAL A 105 5.64 -16.01 -2.07
C VAL A 105 6.65 -15.91 -0.93
N LEU A 106 7.74 -15.17 -1.12
CA LEU A 106 8.81 -15.03 -0.13
C LEU A 106 8.51 -13.93 0.89
N LYS A 107 7.86 -12.84 0.44
CA LYS A 107 7.43 -11.73 1.29
C LYS A 107 6.18 -11.08 0.73
N ARG A 108 5.28 -10.64 1.60
CA ARG A 108 4.12 -9.79 1.29
C ARG A 108 4.06 -8.67 2.33
N GLN A 109 4.04 -7.42 1.88
CA GLN A 109 4.01 -6.25 2.76
C GLN A 109 2.96 -5.26 2.27
N LYS A 110 2.04 -4.82 3.14
CA LYS A 110 1.11 -3.74 2.82
C LYS A 110 1.91 -2.45 2.69
N ILE A 111 1.81 -1.77 1.55
CA ILE A 111 2.43 -0.48 1.32
C ILE A 111 1.31 0.55 1.31
N SER A 112 1.30 1.41 2.33
CA SER A 112 0.56 2.66 2.28
C SER A 112 1.18 3.54 1.19
N ARG A 113 0.34 4.06 0.28
CA ARG A 113 0.73 4.79 -0.93
C ARG A 113 1.79 5.87 -0.59
N GLY A 114 2.92 5.82 -1.29
CA GLY A 114 4.12 6.59 -0.99
C GLY A 114 3.97 8.07 -1.30
N ILE A 115 3.73 8.85 -0.24
CA ILE A 115 4.06 10.27 0.08
C ILE A 115 3.58 10.49 1.54
N GLU A 116 2.57 9.74 1.96
CA GLU A 116 2.00 9.75 3.31
C GLU A 116 2.81 8.92 4.33
N SER A 117 3.55 7.89 3.89
CA SER A 117 4.37 7.03 4.77
C SER A 117 5.58 7.75 5.40
N THR A 118 6.10 8.81 4.78
CA THR A 118 7.18 9.62 5.38
C THR A 118 6.64 10.68 6.33
N ILE A 119 5.40 11.16 6.13
CA ILE A 119 4.74 12.15 7.00
C ILE A 119 4.13 11.48 8.24
N THR A 120 3.62 10.26 8.10
CA THR A 120 2.97 9.54 9.20
C THR A 120 3.99 8.79 10.07
N ASN A 121 5.18 8.42 9.59
CA ASN A 121 6.19 7.74 10.43
C ASN A 121 7.23 8.69 11.05
N THR A 122 6.91 9.97 11.21
CA THR A 122 7.73 10.90 12.00
C THR A 122 7.51 10.64 13.49
N ALA A 123 8.47 11.04 14.33
CA ALA A 123 8.31 10.97 15.79
C ALA A 123 7.04 11.72 16.26
N GLU A 124 6.74 12.88 15.66
CA GLU A 124 5.53 13.67 15.91
C GLU A 124 4.26 12.89 15.60
N ALA A 125 4.18 12.29 14.41
CA ALA A 125 3.02 11.52 14.00
C ALA A 125 2.86 10.26 14.85
N ASN A 126 3.96 9.54 15.14
CA ASN A 126 3.93 8.40 16.06
C ASN A 126 3.43 8.80 17.45
N PHE A 127 3.82 9.98 17.95
CA PHE A 127 3.34 10.50 19.22
C PHE A 127 1.82 10.75 19.20
N ILE A 128 1.28 11.34 18.14
CA ILE A 128 -0.17 11.57 17.98
C ILE A 128 -0.95 10.26 17.94
N PHE A 129 -0.48 9.29 17.15
CA PHE A 129 -1.23 8.05 16.91
C PHE A 129 -1.14 7.02 18.04
N ASN A 130 -0.16 7.14 18.94
CA ASN A 130 0.03 6.18 20.04
C ASN A 130 -0.59 6.62 21.38
N HIS A 131 -1.34 7.73 21.39
CA HIS A 131 -1.95 8.26 22.61
C HIS A 131 -3.45 8.53 22.43
N LYS A 132 -4.16 8.47 23.56
CA LYS A 132 -5.50 9.04 23.71
C LYS A 132 -5.35 10.52 24.08
N TRP A 133 -6.15 11.38 23.46
CA TRP A 133 -6.10 12.83 23.64
C TRP A 133 -7.33 13.31 24.41
N ASN A 134 -7.19 13.58 25.71
CA ASN A 134 -8.29 14.04 26.56
C ASN A 134 -8.39 15.56 26.50
N LEU A 135 -9.60 16.10 26.35
CA LEU A 135 -9.83 17.53 26.18
C LEU A 135 -9.52 18.28 27.49
N ILE A 136 -8.62 19.26 27.44
CA ILE A 136 -8.30 20.16 28.56
C ILE A 136 -8.94 21.52 28.38
N GLN A 137 -8.99 22.03 27.14
CA GLN A 137 -9.53 23.35 26.86
C GLN A 137 -10.29 23.34 25.52
N LEU A 138 -11.42 24.03 25.48
CA LEU A 138 -12.20 24.26 24.26
C LEU A 138 -12.56 25.74 24.14
N ASN A 139 -12.18 26.36 23.01
CA ASN A 139 -12.46 27.77 22.71
C ASN A 139 -12.07 28.78 23.81
N GLY A 140 -11.02 28.49 24.57
CA GLY A 140 -10.52 29.33 25.67
C GLY A 140 -11.10 28.99 27.05
N ILE A 141 -11.99 27.99 27.15
CA ILE A 141 -12.61 27.56 28.39
C ILE A 141 -11.97 26.24 28.83
N THR A 142 -11.37 26.22 30.02
CA THR A 142 -10.86 25.00 30.67
C THR A 142 -11.99 24.02 30.94
N GLN A 143 -11.77 22.75 30.62
CA GLN A 143 -12.68 21.64 30.83
C GLN A 143 -12.11 20.74 31.93
N GLU A 144 -12.41 21.07 33.19
CA GLU A 144 -11.98 20.24 34.32
C GLU A 144 -12.62 18.86 34.23
N GLU A 145 -11.81 17.81 34.36
CA GLU A 145 -12.24 16.40 34.30
C GLU A 145 -13.10 16.06 33.07
N SER A 146 -12.77 16.64 31.91
CA SER A 146 -13.55 16.45 30.69
C SER A 146 -13.69 14.97 30.30
N PRO A 147 -14.92 14.46 30.07
CA PRO A 147 -15.12 13.14 29.50
C PRO A 147 -14.85 13.07 27.98
N ALA A 148 -14.54 14.21 27.34
CA ALA A 148 -14.30 14.28 25.92
C ALA A 148 -12.85 13.89 25.57
N TYR A 149 -12.68 13.09 24.51
CA TYR A 149 -11.38 12.65 24.04
C TYR A 149 -11.38 12.25 22.57
N LEU A 150 -10.20 12.16 21.97
CA LEU A 150 -9.97 11.63 20.61
C LEU A 150 -8.92 10.52 20.61
N ILE A 151 -9.12 9.52 19.75
CA ILE A 151 -8.17 8.47 19.41
C ILE A 151 -8.09 8.38 17.89
N PHE A 152 -6.87 8.41 17.36
CA PHE A 152 -6.62 8.37 15.91
C PHE A 152 -6.13 6.99 15.49
N HIS A 153 -6.83 6.37 14.54
CA HIS A 153 -6.46 5.11 13.90
C HIS A 153 -5.72 5.41 12.60
N ARG A 154 -4.47 4.96 12.53
CA ARG A 154 -3.56 5.25 11.41
C ARG A 154 -3.87 4.40 10.19
N GLU A 155 -4.29 3.16 10.41
CA GLU A 155 -4.36 2.10 9.41
C GLU A 155 -5.45 2.36 8.36
N ASP A 156 -6.51 3.05 8.77
CA ASP A 156 -7.71 3.35 7.98
C ASP A 156 -8.07 4.85 7.96
N GLN A 157 -7.24 5.70 8.57
CA GLN A 157 -7.43 7.15 8.65
C GLN A 157 -8.76 7.56 9.28
N ARG A 158 -9.13 6.84 10.34
CA ARG A 158 -10.34 7.11 11.11
C ARG A 158 -10.03 7.57 12.51
N PHE A 159 -10.91 8.36 13.09
CA PHE A 159 -10.84 8.66 14.51
C PHE A 159 -12.10 8.16 15.20
N ASN A 160 -11.97 7.87 16.49
CA ASN A 160 -13.11 7.76 17.40
C ASN A 160 -12.85 8.61 18.63
N GLY A 161 -13.88 8.80 19.43
CA GLY A 161 -13.79 9.62 20.62
C GLY A 161 -15.09 9.70 21.38
N SER A 162 -15.04 10.45 22.46
CA SER A 162 -16.21 10.94 23.19
C SER A 162 -16.27 12.45 23.03
N ALA A 163 -17.46 12.99 22.80
CA ALA A 163 -17.73 14.41 22.89
C ALA A 163 -18.33 14.81 24.25
N GLY A 164 -18.31 13.89 25.21
CA GLY A 164 -18.70 14.09 26.59
C GLY A 164 -20.05 13.48 26.94
N CYS A 165 -21.09 13.69 26.12
CA CYS A 165 -22.32 12.91 26.20
C CYS A 165 -22.32 11.76 25.20
N ASN A 166 -22.14 12.05 23.92
CA ASN A 166 -22.11 11.03 22.87
C ASN A 166 -20.71 10.62 22.42
N SER A 167 -20.64 9.43 21.84
CA SER A 167 -19.47 8.96 21.12
C SER A 167 -19.43 9.58 19.74
N ILE A 168 -18.25 10.01 19.30
CA ILE A 168 -18.01 10.61 17.99
C ILE A 168 -17.03 9.77 17.17
N PHE A 169 -17.19 9.78 15.86
CA PHE A 169 -16.31 9.07 14.93
C PHE A 169 -16.31 9.74 13.57
N GLY A 170 -15.29 9.48 12.77
CA GLY A 170 -15.22 10.00 11.40
C GLY A 170 -13.93 9.60 10.71
N SER A 171 -13.62 10.29 9.61
CA SER A 171 -12.34 10.20 8.94
C SER A 171 -11.50 11.46 9.20
N TYR A 172 -10.19 11.35 9.01
CA TYR A 172 -9.30 12.50 9.05
C TYR A 172 -8.24 12.40 7.95
N GLU A 173 -7.77 13.55 7.49
CA GLU A 173 -6.56 13.66 6.68
C GLU A 173 -5.45 14.25 7.54
N PHE A 174 -4.28 13.63 7.51
CA PHE A 174 -3.13 14.04 8.30
C PHE A 174 -1.96 14.41 7.41
N SER A 175 -1.41 15.59 7.64
CA SER A 175 -0.20 16.06 6.97
C SER A 175 0.74 16.72 7.99
N LYS A 176 1.95 17.10 7.55
CA LYS A 176 2.89 17.79 8.42
C LYS A 176 2.30 19.15 8.84
N GLY A 177 2.01 19.30 10.14
CA GLY A 177 1.49 20.54 10.73
C GLY A 177 -0.01 20.81 10.50
N ALA A 178 -0.75 19.94 9.82
CA ALA A 178 -2.20 20.09 9.66
C ALA A 178 -2.99 18.78 9.77
N ILE A 179 -4.16 18.86 10.41
CA ILE A 179 -5.15 17.77 10.54
C ILE A 179 -6.49 18.28 10.03
N THR A 180 -7.14 17.54 9.15
CA THR A 180 -8.49 17.85 8.66
C THR A 180 -9.45 16.75 9.07
N PHE A 181 -10.53 17.10 9.76
CA PHE A 181 -11.59 16.15 10.11
C PHE A 181 -12.68 16.15 9.04
N LYS A 182 -13.24 14.97 8.75
CA LYS A 182 -14.27 14.79 7.73
C LYS A 182 -15.31 13.78 8.18
N GLN A 183 -16.56 13.98 7.72
CA GLN A 183 -17.64 13.00 7.88
C GLN A 183 -17.85 12.60 9.35
N ILE A 184 -17.99 13.59 10.23
CA ILE A 184 -18.19 13.34 11.66
C ILE A 184 -19.60 12.80 11.88
N GLY A 185 -19.69 11.65 12.54
CA GLY A 185 -20.91 11.09 13.10
C GLY A 185 -20.87 11.13 14.62
N SER A 186 -22.05 11.20 15.24
CA SER A 186 -22.26 11.11 16.69
C SER A 186 -23.38 10.11 16.99
N THR A 187 -23.33 9.50 18.18
CA THR A 187 -24.49 8.77 18.72
C THR A 187 -25.58 9.74 19.20
N MET A 188 -26.74 9.23 19.63
CA MET A 188 -27.87 10.07 20.09
C MET A 188 -28.37 9.64 21.48
N MET A 189 -27.57 9.92 22.50
CA MET A 189 -27.89 9.77 23.92
C MET A 189 -28.23 11.14 24.51
N ALA A 190 -29.08 11.13 25.53
CA ALA A 190 -29.40 12.32 26.32
C ALA A 190 -28.57 12.32 27.62
N CYS A 191 -27.99 13.47 27.95
CA CYS A 191 -27.23 13.71 29.18
C CYS A 191 -27.66 15.03 29.84
N SER A 192 -26.93 15.46 30.88
CA SER A 192 -27.11 16.80 31.45
C SER A 192 -26.84 17.91 30.42
N GLU A 193 -27.43 19.08 30.65
CA GLU A 193 -27.31 20.24 29.76
C GLU A 193 -25.85 20.64 29.53
N GLU A 194 -25.01 20.60 30.57
CA GLU A 194 -23.58 20.91 30.48
C GLU A 194 -22.84 19.94 29.54
N LYS A 195 -23.13 18.65 29.61
CA LYS A 195 -22.52 17.64 28.74
C LYS A 195 -23.01 17.75 27.29
N MET A 196 -24.30 18.05 27.11
CA MET A 196 -24.85 18.31 25.77
C MET A 196 -24.26 19.57 25.15
N LYS A 197 -24.05 20.63 25.94
CA LYS A 197 -23.40 21.86 25.47
C LYS A 197 -21.95 21.60 25.06
N LEU A 198 -21.18 20.89 25.90
CA LEU A 198 -19.83 20.48 25.56
C LEU A 198 -19.79 19.68 24.26
N GLU A 199 -20.67 18.69 24.10
CA GLU A 199 -20.76 17.89 22.88
C GLU A 199 -21.01 18.77 21.65
N ASN A 200 -22.02 19.63 21.72
CA ASN A 200 -22.37 20.49 20.60
C ASN A 200 -21.21 21.41 20.21
N ASP A 201 -20.59 22.07 21.18
CA ASP A 201 -19.46 22.96 20.95
C ASP A 201 -18.27 22.20 20.35
N PHE A 202 -18.00 20.99 20.83
CA PHE A 202 -16.87 20.18 20.39
C PHE A 202 -17.08 19.59 18.99
N VAL A 203 -18.25 19.01 18.71
CA VAL A 203 -18.61 18.50 17.38
C VAL A 203 -18.61 19.63 16.35
N ASN A 204 -19.20 20.78 16.67
CA ASN A 204 -19.24 21.95 15.79
C ASN A 204 -17.83 22.51 15.50
N LEU A 205 -16.94 22.46 16.49
CA LEU A 205 -15.54 22.84 16.26
C LEU A 205 -14.91 21.91 15.22
N LEU A 206 -15.03 20.60 15.38
CA LEU A 206 -14.33 19.63 14.53
C LEU A 206 -14.94 19.50 13.12
N ASN A 207 -16.25 19.75 12.95
CA ASN A 207 -16.98 19.42 11.74
C ASN A 207 -16.43 20.10 10.47
N ASP A 208 -15.92 19.27 9.55
CA ASP A 208 -15.34 19.64 8.26
C ASP A 208 -14.34 20.80 8.35
N LYS A 209 -13.48 20.79 9.39
CA LYS A 209 -12.43 21.79 9.59
C LYS A 209 -11.02 21.22 9.46
N THR A 210 -10.14 22.07 8.96
CA THR A 210 -8.68 21.89 8.98
C THR A 210 -8.08 22.72 10.10
N PHE A 211 -7.27 22.08 10.95
CA PHE A 211 -6.53 22.71 12.02
C PHE A 211 -5.04 22.68 11.71
N ARG A 212 -4.35 23.78 12.01
CA ARG A 212 -2.92 23.69 12.29
C ARG A 212 -2.76 23.03 13.66
N TYR A 213 -1.79 22.15 13.81
CA TYR A 213 -1.47 21.57 15.11
C TYR A 213 -0.03 21.84 15.54
N ASP A 214 0.21 21.70 16.83
CA ASP A 214 1.53 21.46 17.40
C ASP A 214 1.42 20.51 18.60
N ILE A 215 2.57 19.94 18.94
CA ILE A 215 2.75 19.08 20.10
C ILE A 215 3.71 19.83 21.03
N ALA A 216 3.28 20.07 22.26
CA ALA A 216 4.10 20.70 23.29
C ALA A 216 4.04 19.86 24.56
N ASP A 217 5.18 19.32 24.99
CA ASP A 217 5.31 18.39 26.11
C ASP A 217 4.36 17.18 25.97
N GLN A 218 3.26 17.19 26.72
CA GLN A 218 2.26 16.13 26.78
C GLN A 218 0.93 16.56 26.15
N THR A 219 0.95 17.65 25.38
CA THR A 219 -0.26 18.26 24.80
C THR A 219 -0.28 18.21 23.28
N LEU A 220 -1.48 18.03 22.74
CA LEU A 220 -1.81 18.25 21.33
C LEU A 220 -2.70 19.49 21.25
N ASN A 221 -2.29 20.47 20.46
CA ASN A 221 -2.95 21.76 20.38
C ASN A 221 -3.48 21.98 18.96
N PHE A 222 -4.74 22.40 18.84
CA PHE A 222 -5.36 22.74 17.56
C PHE A 222 -5.61 24.23 17.43
N TYR A 223 -5.32 24.75 16.24
CA TYR A 223 -5.43 26.15 15.91
C TYR A 223 -6.25 26.38 14.64
N LEU A 224 -7.08 27.43 14.68
CA LEU A 224 -7.68 28.04 13.50
C LEU A 224 -7.01 29.41 13.28
N GLY A 225 -6.23 29.53 12.21
CA GLY A 225 -5.29 30.63 12.05
C GLY A 225 -4.27 30.66 13.20
N ASN A 226 -4.23 31.76 13.94
CA ASN A 226 -3.34 31.94 15.10
C ASN A 226 -4.04 31.68 16.44
N LYS A 227 -5.34 31.34 16.44
CA LYS A 227 -6.12 31.15 17.66
C LYS A 227 -6.07 29.69 18.10
N LEU A 228 -5.64 29.44 19.35
CA LEU A 228 -5.78 28.15 20.01
C LEU A 228 -7.28 27.88 20.25
N VAL A 229 -7.80 26.81 19.67
CA VAL A 229 -9.23 26.46 19.74
C VAL A 229 -9.50 25.18 20.53
N ALA A 230 -8.52 24.27 20.61
CA ALA A 230 -8.59 23.13 21.50
C ALA A 230 -7.19 22.74 22.00
N MET A 231 -7.11 22.31 23.26
CA MET A 231 -5.91 21.74 23.87
C MET A 231 -6.28 20.40 24.48
N PHE A 232 -5.47 19.38 24.20
CA PHE A 232 -5.65 18.03 24.70
C PHE A 232 -4.42 17.57 25.47
N GLY A 233 -4.63 16.82 26.56
CA GLY A 233 -3.57 16.11 27.27
C GLY A 233 -3.50 14.66 26.85
N MET A 234 -2.29 14.14 26.68
CA MET A 234 -2.08 12.74 26.36
C MET A 234 -2.42 11.84 27.56
N SER A 235 -2.99 10.67 27.27
CA SER A 235 -2.99 9.52 28.17
C SER A 235 -2.68 8.25 27.37
N GLY A 236 -2.36 7.16 28.06
CA GLY A 236 -2.20 5.87 27.40
C GLY A 236 -3.45 5.47 26.63
N LEU A 237 -3.26 4.81 25.48
CA LEU A 237 -4.31 3.99 24.89
C LEU A 237 -4.47 2.79 25.81
N GLU A 238 -5.57 2.68 26.55
CA GLU A 238 -5.79 1.50 27.37
C GLU A 238 -5.84 0.27 26.47
N THR A 239 -4.78 -0.52 26.47
CA THR A 239 -4.81 -1.89 25.99
C THR A 239 -5.70 -2.63 26.97
N GLY A 240 -6.90 -3.01 26.53
CA GLY A 240 -7.79 -3.84 27.33
C GLY A 240 -6.97 -4.93 28.04
N ASN A 241 -7.06 -4.95 29.35
CA ASN A 241 -6.39 -5.91 30.21
C ASN A 241 -7.46 -6.58 31.06
N PRO A 242 -7.28 -7.86 31.37
CA PRO A 242 -7.52 -9.05 30.55
C PRO A 242 -9.02 -9.34 30.30
#